data_AF-A0A4U7DAC3-F1
#
_entry.id   AF-A0A4U7DAC3-F1
#
_cell.length_a   1.000
_cell.length_b   1.000
_cell.length_c   1.000
_cell.angle_alpha   90.00
_cell.angle_beta   90.00
_cell.angle_gamma   90.00
#
_symmetry.space_group_name_H-M   'P 1'
#
loop_
_entity.id
_entity.type
_entity.pdbx_description
1 polymer ?
#
loop_
_entity_poly.entity_id
_entity_poly.type
_entity_poly.pdbx_seq_one_letter_code
_entity_poly.pdbx_strand_id
1 'polypeptide(L)'
;AFRNAEDFAYEDDWGFKTFPGTEGMYTLHFDSFLYPANNPTPEASKTWEAFVGSPEAQIAFNQYKGSIPTRTDVSMEEFGPYLQETAEDFANAEYRPPNLQHGLGVPSETMTALNEVISSEFTGPYNVDAATTGFLDAVSN
;
A
#
# COMPACT_ATOMS: atom_id res chain seq x y z
N ALA A 1 9.27 -9.60 6.70
CA ALA A 1 7.89 -10.03 6.99
C ALA A 1 7.82 -10.30 8.48
N PHE A 2 6.86 -9.67 9.16
CA PHE A 2 6.76 -9.54 10.61
C PHE A 2 6.42 -10.86 11.36
N ARG A 3 6.43 -12.00 10.66
CA ARG A 3 6.22 -13.36 11.19
C ARG A 3 7.34 -14.32 10.75
N ASN A 4 8.52 -13.81 10.38
CA ASN A 4 9.60 -14.59 9.76
C ASN A 4 10.43 -15.45 10.72
N ALA A 5 10.10 -15.48 12.01
CA ALA A 5 10.78 -16.30 12.99
C ALA A 5 9.77 -16.85 14.01
N GLU A 6 10.03 -18.07 14.46
CA GLU A 6 9.42 -18.60 15.68
C GLU A 6 9.82 -17.68 16.86
N ASP A 7 8.91 -17.48 17.80
CA ASP A 7 9.10 -16.60 18.97
C ASP A 7 9.44 -15.13 18.62
N PHE A 8 8.84 -14.58 17.55
CA PHE A 8 8.97 -13.16 17.18
C PHE A 8 7.62 -12.43 17.35
N ALA A 9 7.34 -12.02 18.59
CA ALA A 9 6.06 -11.48 19.02
C ALA A 9 5.95 -9.96 18.82
N TYR A 10 4.75 -9.51 18.45
CA TYR A 10 4.41 -8.09 18.36
C TYR A 10 4.35 -7.47 19.76
N GLU A 11 4.81 -6.22 19.90
CA GLU A 11 5.05 -5.48 21.15
C GLU A 11 6.24 -5.96 22.00
N ASP A 12 6.63 -7.23 21.89
CA ASP A 12 7.79 -7.78 22.62
C ASP A 12 9.10 -7.66 21.81
N ASP A 13 9.13 -8.20 20.59
CA ASP A 13 10.32 -8.24 19.74
C ASP A 13 10.31 -7.17 18.65
N TRP A 14 9.12 -6.73 18.24
CA TRP A 14 8.95 -5.70 17.23
C TRP A 14 7.66 -4.91 17.42
N GLY A 15 7.67 -3.70 16.88
CA GLY A 15 6.51 -2.82 16.83
C GLY A 15 6.57 -1.94 15.59
N PHE A 16 5.59 -1.04 15.46
CA PHE A 16 5.61 0.00 14.43
C PHE A 16 5.30 1.36 15.05
N LYS A 17 5.62 2.41 14.30
CA LYS A 17 5.18 3.77 14.60
C LYS A 17 4.91 4.49 13.30
N THR A 18 3.98 5.43 13.33
CA THR A 18 3.78 6.39 12.23
C THR A 18 5.08 7.09 11.90
N PHE A 19 5.33 7.32 10.61
CA PHE A 19 6.49 8.09 10.20
C PHE A 19 6.41 9.51 10.80
N PRO A 20 7.52 10.08 11.30
CA PRO A 20 7.46 11.39 11.96
C PRO A 20 6.85 12.48 11.08
N GLY A 21 5.87 13.21 11.62
CA GLY A 21 5.18 14.29 10.91
C GLY A 21 4.03 13.82 10.01
N THR A 22 3.65 12.54 10.06
CA THR A 22 2.49 11.98 9.35
C THR A 22 1.39 11.53 10.30
N GLU A 23 1.34 12.07 11.51
CA GLU A 23 0.29 11.77 12.48
C GLU A 23 -1.09 12.09 11.88
N GLY A 24 -2.07 11.21 12.08
CA GLY A 24 -3.41 11.35 11.49
C GLY A 24 -3.50 11.04 9.99
N MET A 25 -2.40 10.62 9.35
CA MET A 25 -2.39 10.21 7.95
C MET A 25 -2.28 8.70 7.80
N TYR A 26 -3.02 8.12 6.85
CA TYR A 26 -2.85 6.75 6.38
C TYR A 26 -2.61 6.76 4.88
N THR A 27 -1.35 6.59 4.45
CA THR A 27 -1.00 6.59 3.01
C THR A 27 -1.58 5.35 2.34
N LEU A 28 -2.52 5.53 1.43
CA LEU A 28 -3.26 4.43 0.82
C LEU A 28 -2.41 3.65 -0.17
N HIS A 29 -2.55 2.32 -0.15
CA HIS A 29 -2.10 1.41 -1.19
C HIS A 29 -3.10 0.25 -1.28
N PHE A 30 -3.48 -0.11 -2.50
CA PHE A 30 -4.35 -1.25 -2.78
C PHE A 30 -3.70 -2.16 -3.80
N ASP A 31 -3.57 -3.44 -3.48
CA ASP A 31 -3.27 -4.48 -4.45
C ASP A 31 -4.59 -4.88 -5.15
N SER A 32 -4.64 -4.80 -6.48
CA SER A 32 -5.86 -5.07 -7.26
C SER A 32 -5.61 -6.08 -8.39
N PHE A 33 -6.58 -6.95 -8.63
CA PHE A 33 -6.63 -7.80 -9.82
C PHE A 33 -7.56 -7.15 -10.85
N LEU A 34 -7.10 -7.08 -12.10
CA LEU A 34 -7.83 -6.41 -13.18
C LEU A 34 -8.50 -7.44 -14.08
N TYR A 35 -9.71 -7.12 -14.52
CA TYR A 35 -10.38 -7.80 -15.63
C TYR A 35 -10.00 -7.10 -16.94
N PRO A 36 -9.19 -7.71 -17.84
CA PRO A 36 -8.82 -7.07 -19.10
C PRO A 36 -10.03 -6.95 -20.05
N ALA A 37 -10.13 -5.86 -20.82
CA ALA A 37 -11.22 -5.73 -21.81
C ALA A 37 -11.16 -6.84 -22.88
N ASN A 38 -9.96 -7.19 -23.34
CA ASN A 38 -9.70 -8.30 -24.27
C ASN A 38 -9.27 -9.55 -23.49
N ASN A 39 -10.14 -10.07 -22.63
CA ASN A 39 -9.83 -11.23 -21.78
C ASN A 39 -9.91 -12.55 -22.56
N PRO A 40 -8.80 -13.30 -22.76
CA PRO A 40 -8.82 -14.60 -23.44
C PRO A 40 -9.45 -15.71 -22.58
N THR A 41 -9.66 -15.46 -21.28
CA THR A 41 -10.16 -16.42 -20.28
C THR A 41 -11.21 -15.78 -19.37
N PRO A 42 -12.35 -15.31 -19.92
CA PRO A 42 -13.32 -14.49 -19.20
C PRO A 42 -13.93 -15.19 -17.98
N GLU A 43 -14.32 -16.46 -18.13
CA GLU A 43 -14.98 -17.22 -17.05
C GLU A 43 -14.00 -17.56 -15.92
N ALA A 44 -12.75 -17.90 -16.23
CA ALA A 44 -11.72 -18.13 -15.22
C ALA A 44 -11.40 -16.85 -14.45
N SER A 45 -11.34 -15.71 -15.13
CA SER A 45 -11.06 -14.42 -14.51
C SER A 45 -12.20 -13.98 -13.59
N LYS A 46 -13.46 -14.10 -14.02
CA LYS A 46 -14.62 -13.86 -13.15
C LYS A 46 -14.62 -14.76 -11.93
N THR A 47 -14.27 -16.05 -12.10
CA THR A 47 -14.19 -16.99 -10.99
C THR A 47 -13.11 -16.57 -9.99
N TRP A 48 -11.94 -16.17 -10.50
CA TRP A 48 -10.85 -15.66 -9.66
C TRP A 48 -11.24 -14.37 -8.94
N GLU A 49 -11.76 -13.38 -9.65
CA GLU A 49 -12.19 -12.08 -9.10
C GLU A 49 -13.28 -12.24 -8.03
N ALA A 50 -14.25 -13.11 -8.27
CA ALA A 50 -15.28 -13.44 -7.29
C ALA A 50 -14.68 -14.10 -6.03
N PHE A 51 -13.69 -14.98 -6.20
CA PHE A 51 -13.01 -15.62 -5.10
C PHE A 51 -12.17 -14.61 -4.30
N VAL A 52 -11.25 -13.85 -4.93
CA VAL A 52 -10.38 -12.91 -4.20
C VAL A 52 -11.16 -11.77 -3.54
N GLY A 53 -12.35 -11.45 -4.07
CA GLY A 53 -13.28 -10.52 -3.47
C GLY A 53 -14.14 -11.11 -2.35
N SER A 54 -14.02 -12.40 -2.01
CA SER A 54 -14.83 -13.05 -0.97
C SER A 54 -14.26 -12.80 0.45
N PRO A 55 -15.09 -12.86 1.52
CA PRO A 55 -14.61 -12.78 2.89
C PRO A 55 -13.52 -13.82 3.20
N GLU A 56 -13.71 -15.05 2.72
CA GLU A 56 -12.78 -16.17 2.95
C GLU A 56 -11.40 -15.90 2.36
N ALA A 57 -11.34 -15.41 1.11
CA ALA A 57 -10.06 -15.09 0.48
C ALA A 57 -9.40 -13.86 1.12
N GLN A 58 -10.19 -12.86 1.51
CA GLN A 58 -9.69 -11.68 2.21
C GLN A 58 -9.05 -12.06 3.55
N ILE A 59 -9.68 -12.93 4.35
CA ILE A 59 -9.10 -13.42 5.61
C ILE A 59 -7.86 -14.27 5.34
N ALA A 60 -7.95 -15.24 4.42
CA ALA A 60 -6.87 -16.17 4.12
C ALA A 60 -5.60 -15.47 3.63
N PHE A 61 -5.74 -14.42 2.83
CA PHE A 61 -4.60 -13.71 2.26
C PHE A 61 -4.01 -12.66 3.21
N ASN A 62 -4.85 -11.76 3.73
CA ASN A 62 -4.40 -10.57 4.45
C ASN A 62 -3.71 -10.89 5.77
N GLN A 63 -4.14 -11.95 6.48
CA GLN A 63 -3.54 -12.39 7.74
C GLN A 63 -2.03 -12.72 7.62
N TYR A 64 -1.58 -13.10 6.42
CA TYR A 64 -0.17 -13.42 6.14
C TYR A 64 0.53 -12.32 5.36
N LYS A 65 -0.19 -11.60 4.48
CA LYS A 65 0.36 -10.51 3.67
C LYS A 65 0.78 -9.31 4.53
N GLY A 66 0.12 -9.08 5.67
CA GLY A 66 0.36 -7.90 6.51
C GLY A 66 -0.48 -6.69 6.13
N SER A 67 -1.54 -6.90 5.33
CA SER A 67 -2.53 -5.90 4.96
C SER A 67 -3.83 -6.14 5.72
N ILE A 68 -4.69 -5.12 5.78
CA ILE A 68 -6.07 -5.24 6.25
C ILE A 68 -7.00 -5.62 5.08
N PRO A 69 -8.11 -6.33 5.32
CA PRO A 69 -9.06 -6.63 4.26
C PRO A 69 -9.69 -5.36 3.69
N THR A 70 -9.95 -5.33 2.38
CA THR A 70 -10.62 -4.19 1.73
C THR A 70 -12.14 -4.18 1.95
N ARG A 71 -12.69 -5.33 2.37
CA ARG A 71 -14.10 -5.48 2.72
C ARG A 71 -14.37 -5.00 4.14
N THR A 72 -15.47 -4.27 4.32
CA THR A 72 -15.92 -3.76 5.63
C THR A 72 -16.79 -4.74 6.40
N ASP A 73 -17.19 -5.86 5.80
CA ASP A 73 -18.02 -6.91 6.42
C ASP A 73 -17.22 -8.14 6.86
N VAL A 74 -15.89 -8.04 6.84
CA VAL A 74 -14.97 -9.06 7.38
C VAL A 74 -14.63 -8.71 8.83
N SER A 75 -14.82 -9.66 9.75
CA SER A 75 -14.43 -9.47 11.15
C SER A 75 -12.91 -9.39 11.31
N MET A 76 -12.43 -8.42 12.08
CA MET A 76 -11.02 -8.28 12.41
C MET A 76 -10.53 -9.29 13.48
N GLU A 77 -11.45 -10.05 14.10
CA GLU A 77 -11.12 -11.05 15.12
C GLU A 77 -10.22 -12.19 14.59
N GLU A 78 -10.25 -12.45 13.28
CA GLU A 78 -9.43 -13.45 12.60
C GLU A 78 -7.97 -12.99 12.38
N PHE A 79 -7.65 -11.74 12.74
CA PHE A 79 -6.35 -11.12 12.47
C PHE A 79 -5.56 -10.90 13.76
N GLY A 80 -4.23 -10.96 13.66
CA GLY A 80 -3.35 -10.68 14.80
C GLY A 80 -3.41 -9.21 15.27
N PRO A 81 -2.94 -8.91 16.49
CA PRO A 81 -3.07 -7.60 17.12
C PRO A 81 -2.55 -6.44 16.25
N TYR A 82 -1.40 -6.62 15.60
CA TYR A 82 -0.86 -5.62 14.66
C TYR A 82 -1.85 -5.20 13.57
N LEU A 83 -2.58 -6.15 12.98
CA LEU A 83 -3.53 -5.85 11.90
C LEU A 83 -4.83 -5.27 12.41
N GLN A 84 -5.22 -5.59 13.65
CA GLN A 84 -6.33 -4.92 14.33
C GLN A 84 -5.98 -3.45 14.58
N GLU A 85 -4.79 -3.17 15.13
CA GLU A 85 -4.28 -1.79 15.31
C GLU A 85 -4.17 -1.05 13.97
N THR A 86 -3.67 -1.71 12.92
CA THR A 86 -3.61 -1.14 11.56
C THR A 86 -5.01 -0.77 11.03
N ALA A 87 -6.04 -1.58 11.30
CA ALA A 87 -7.41 -1.29 10.89
C ALA A 87 -8.01 -0.12 11.68
N GLU A 88 -7.68 0.01 12.96
CA GLU A 88 -8.05 1.15 13.78
C GLU A 88 -7.37 2.43 13.30
N ASP A 89 -6.07 2.40 13.02
CA ASP A 89 -5.32 3.52 12.43
C ASP A 89 -5.94 3.98 11.11
N PHE A 90 -6.31 3.03 10.24
CA PHE A 90 -7.00 3.33 8.99
C PHE A 90 -8.37 3.99 9.20
N ALA A 91 -9.16 3.49 10.16
CA ALA A 91 -10.47 4.02 10.47
C ALA A 91 -10.38 5.43 11.07
N ASN A 92 -9.40 5.68 11.92
CA ASN A 92 -9.18 6.94 12.63
C ASN A 92 -8.41 7.99 11.82
N ALA A 93 -7.82 7.63 10.68
CA ALA A 93 -7.07 8.57 9.84
C ALA A 93 -7.93 9.75 9.37
N GLU A 94 -7.40 10.96 9.57
CA GLU A 94 -7.98 12.21 9.08
C GLU A 94 -7.72 12.37 7.57
N TYR A 95 -6.50 12.05 7.14
CA TYR A 95 -6.07 12.15 5.76
C TYR A 95 -5.66 10.79 5.20
N ARG A 96 -6.06 10.52 3.96
CA ARG A 96 -5.76 9.27 3.26
C ARG A 96 -5.17 9.54 1.88
N PRO A 97 -3.98 10.17 1.79
CA PRO A 97 -3.42 10.53 0.49
C PRO A 97 -3.08 9.27 -0.32
N PRO A 98 -3.24 9.30 -1.65
CA PRO A 98 -2.80 8.23 -2.51
C PRO A 98 -1.27 8.13 -2.51
N ASN A 99 -0.73 6.93 -2.41
CA ASN A 99 0.72 6.71 -2.38
C ASN A 99 1.33 6.83 -3.78
N LEU A 100 2.41 7.62 -3.89
CA LEU A 100 3.22 7.76 -5.10
C LEU A 100 3.93 6.43 -5.45
N GLN A 101 4.83 5.97 -4.58
CA GLN A 101 5.70 4.82 -4.85
C GLN A 101 4.96 3.50 -5.10
N HIS A 102 3.72 3.39 -4.65
CA HIS A 102 2.86 2.21 -4.83
C HIS A 102 1.74 2.42 -5.87
N GLY A 103 1.92 3.41 -6.76
CA GLY A 103 1.17 3.52 -8.01
C GLY A 103 -0.26 4.06 -7.91
N LEU A 104 -0.64 4.68 -6.78
CA LEU A 104 -1.96 5.29 -6.64
C LEU A 104 -1.97 6.80 -6.95
N GLY A 105 -0.85 7.48 -6.72
CA GLY A 105 -0.81 8.95 -6.82
C GLY A 105 -0.68 9.48 -8.24
N VAL A 106 0.04 8.78 -9.13
CA VAL A 106 0.35 9.23 -10.50
C VAL A 106 0.51 8.04 -11.45
N PRO A 107 0.41 8.24 -12.78
CA PRO A 107 0.73 7.22 -13.80
C PRO A 107 2.18 6.72 -13.72
N SER A 108 2.45 5.55 -14.32
CA SER A 108 3.78 4.93 -14.28
C SER A 108 4.84 5.74 -15.02
N GLU A 109 4.48 6.49 -16.07
CA GLU A 109 5.42 7.38 -16.75
C GLU A 109 5.88 8.51 -15.81
N THR A 110 4.94 9.17 -15.15
CA THR A 110 5.25 10.22 -14.15
C THR A 110 6.06 9.67 -13.00
N MET A 111 5.74 8.46 -12.49
CA MET A 111 6.53 7.81 -11.45
C MET A 111 7.97 7.53 -11.88
N THR A 112 8.17 7.14 -13.13
CA THR A 112 9.52 6.92 -13.69
C THR A 112 10.31 8.23 -13.70
N ALA A 113 9.70 9.33 -14.14
CA ALA A 113 10.32 10.65 -14.12
C ALA A 113 10.66 11.11 -12.70
N LEU A 114 9.77 10.91 -11.72
CA LEU A 114 10.04 11.24 -10.32
C LEU A 114 11.22 10.45 -9.74
N ASN A 115 11.32 9.15 -10.06
CA ASN A 115 12.44 8.31 -9.63
C ASN A 115 13.76 8.77 -10.28
N GLU A 116 13.73 9.19 -11.55
CA GLU A 116 14.91 9.74 -12.23
C GLU A 116 15.41 10.99 -11.49
N VAL A 117 14.53 11.94 -11.14
CA VAL A 117 14.88 13.14 -10.37
C VAL A 117 15.49 12.80 -9.00
N ILE A 118 14.92 11.82 -8.28
CA ILE A 118 15.52 11.36 -7.01
C ILE A 118 16.93 10.81 -7.24
N SER A 119 17.13 10.02 -8.29
CA SER A 119 18.40 9.37 -8.59
C SER A 119 19.48 10.35 -9.09
N SER A 120 19.11 11.36 -9.89
CA SER A 120 20.04 12.27 -10.55
C SER A 120 20.31 13.55 -9.75
N GLU A 121 19.36 13.99 -8.92
CA GLU A 121 19.45 15.26 -8.18
C GLU A 121 19.54 15.05 -6.67
N PHE A 122 18.66 14.22 -6.10
CA PHE A 122 18.49 14.16 -4.63
C PHE A 122 19.46 13.21 -3.92
N THR A 123 19.60 11.97 -4.40
CA THR A 123 20.49 10.96 -3.77
C THR A 123 21.96 11.17 -4.11
N GLY A 124 22.23 12.02 -5.10
CA GLY A 124 23.51 12.58 -5.49
C GLY A 124 23.25 13.40 -6.76
N PRO A 125 23.69 14.66 -6.89
CA PRO A 125 24.62 15.44 -6.07
C PRO A 125 24.02 16.12 -4.82
N TYR A 126 22.83 15.70 -4.35
CA TYR A 126 22.11 16.31 -3.21
C TYR A 126 21.64 17.74 -3.48
N ASN A 127 21.26 18.02 -4.73
CA ASN A 127 20.74 19.32 -5.16
C ASN A 127 19.23 19.39 -4.90
N VAL A 128 18.84 19.92 -3.74
CA VAL A 128 17.42 20.01 -3.33
C VAL A 128 16.62 20.96 -4.23
N ASP A 129 17.23 22.04 -4.73
CA ASP A 129 16.55 22.99 -5.61
C ASP A 129 16.20 22.33 -6.95
N ALA A 130 17.19 21.65 -7.57
CA ALA A 130 16.95 20.92 -8.81
C ALA A 130 15.96 19.76 -8.62
N ALA A 131 16.04 19.03 -7.51
CA ALA A 131 15.08 17.98 -7.19
C ALA A 131 13.65 18.54 -7.05
N THR A 132 13.49 19.69 -6.41
CA THR A 132 12.19 20.36 -6.24
C THR A 132 11.62 20.77 -7.59
N THR A 133 12.41 21.44 -8.43
CA THR A 133 11.98 21.83 -9.78
C THR A 133 11.62 20.60 -10.63
N GLY A 134 12.47 19.57 -10.63
CA GLY A 134 12.21 18.34 -11.39
C GLY A 134 10.93 17.62 -10.97
N PHE A 135 10.61 17.64 -9.67
CA PHE A 135 9.33 17.09 -9.18
C PHE A 135 8.14 17.88 -9.72
N LEU A 136 8.18 19.22 -9.66
CA LEU A 136 7.12 20.08 -10.19
C LEU A 136 6.94 19.87 -11.69
N ASP A 137 8.02 19.78 -12.45
CA ASP A 137 7.99 19.56 -13.89
C ASP A 137 7.41 18.18 -14.23
N ALA A 138 7.76 17.14 -13.48
CA ALA A 138 7.26 15.78 -13.70
C ALA A 138 5.74 15.67 -13.53
N VAL A 139 5.16 16.39 -12.55
CA VAL A 139 3.72 16.31 -12.25
C VAL A 139 2.86 17.35 -13.00
N SER A 140 3.46 18.35 -13.64
CA SER A 140 2.74 19.42 -14.35
C SER A 140 2.44 19.11 -15.82
N ASN A 141 2.89 17.97 -16.34
CA ASN A 141 2.59 17.47 -17.69
C ASN A 141 1.32 16.61 -17.71
#